data_AF-A0A0S7XPN4-F1
#
_entry.id   AF-A0A0S7XPN4-F1
#
_cell.length_a   1.000
_cell.length_b   1.000
_cell.length_c   1.000
_cell.angle_alpha   90.00
_cell.angle_beta   90.00
_cell.angle_gamma   90.00
#
_symmetry.space_group_name_H-M   'P 1'
#
loop_
_entity.id
_entity.type
_entity.pdbx_description
1 polymer ?
#
loop_
_entity_poly.entity_id
_entity_poly.type
_entity_poly.pdbx_seq_one_letter_code
_entity_poly.pdbx_strand_id
1 'polypeptide(L)'
;MISTKDYNPWKYLWCLKIVILISILVIFLPSCSTTRYITETKRSAIEQLLLTKSVERAIGDVFWVEIKGSKIYIETASLATEEENYLKKAVSLWCLEKGAVVVEDKNKADYIASVLVKSLGTDRIDTVYLGIPSLPVPLTGISTPEIDILGSRRQKGYTELEIILYSASTGQFVQKTKPLIGKTHFSTYKIFLIPIRRNNIF
;
A
#
# COMPACT_ATOMS: atom_id res chain seq x y z
N MET A 1 61.74 38.49 12.90
CA MET A 1 61.68 37.13 13.47
C MET A 1 60.27 36.90 13.97
N ILE A 2 59.53 36.01 13.32
CA ILE A 2 58.09 35.79 13.53
C ILE A 2 57.87 35.04 14.84
N SER A 3 57.06 35.63 15.74
CA SER A 3 56.73 35.09 17.05
C SER A 3 55.90 33.80 16.91
N THR A 4 56.49 32.67 17.30
CA THR A 4 55.84 31.36 17.38
C THR A 4 54.90 31.33 18.58
N LYS A 5 53.65 31.78 18.38
CA LYS A 5 52.57 31.64 19.36
C LYS A 5 52.23 30.16 19.57
N ASP A 6 52.45 29.69 20.79
CA ASP A 6 51.76 28.61 21.52
C ASP A 6 51.13 27.49 20.67
N TYR A 7 51.98 26.65 20.07
CA TYR A 7 51.56 25.39 19.48
C TYR A 7 51.43 24.33 20.58
N ASN A 8 50.20 24.04 21.04
CA ASN A 8 49.92 22.99 22.01
C ASN A 8 49.35 21.72 21.31
N PRO A 9 50.20 20.73 20.96
CA PRO A 9 49.82 19.56 20.17
C PRO A 9 48.82 18.65 20.88
N TRP A 10 48.72 18.73 22.21
CA TRP A 10 47.80 17.91 23.01
C TRP A 10 46.33 18.29 22.81
N LYS A 11 46.03 19.57 22.53
CA LYS A 11 44.65 20.01 22.24
C LYS A 11 44.13 19.41 20.93
N TYR A 12 44.96 19.39 19.89
CA TYR A 12 44.59 18.84 18.58
C TYR A 12 44.43 17.32 18.62
N LEU A 13 45.27 16.63 19.40
CA LEU A 13 45.17 15.17 19.60
C LEU A 13 43.87 14.78 20.33
N TRP A 14 43.39 15.62 21.25
CA TRP A 14 42.15 15.41 21.99
C TRP A 14 40.91 15.65 21.12
N CYS A 15 40.91 16.75 20.35
CA CYS A 15 39.87 17.03 19.35
C CYS A 15 39.79 15.92 18.28
N LEU A 16 40.93 15.43 17.79
CA LEU A 16 40.99 14.34 16.81
C LEU A 16 40.37 13.05 17.36
N LYS A 17 40.67 12.68 18.62
CA LYS A 17 40.08 11.51 19.29
C LYS A 17 38.57 11.64 19.46
N ILE A 18 38.06 12.81 19.85
CA ILE A 18 36.62 13.06 19.99
C ILE A 18 35.90 12.94 18.64
N VAL A 19 36.47 13.51 17.57
CA VAL A 19 35.89 13.44 16.22
C VAL A 19 35.86 11.99 15.71
N ILE A 20 36.91 11.19 15.97
CA ILE A 20 36.94 9.77 15.61
C ILE A 20 35.88 8.98 16.38
N LEU A 21 35.69 9.26 17.67
CA LEU A 21 34.73 8.56 18.52
C LEU A 21 33.27 8.87 18.14
N ILE A 22 32.98 10.13 17.78
CA ILE A 22 31.67 10.54 17.25
C ILE A 22 31.43 9.93 15.87
N SER A 23 32.44 9.91 15.00
CA SER A 23 32.34 9.30 13.67
C SER A 23 32.03 7.79 13.76
N ILE A 24 32.71 7.07 14.67
CA ILE A 24 32.43 5.65 14.95
C ILE A 24 31.00 5.48 15.47
N LEU A 25 30.52 6.34 16.38
CA LEU A 25 29.16 6.27 16.92
C LEU A 25 28.09 6.49 15.83
N VAL A 26 28.33 7.40 14.90
CA VAL A 26 27.42 7.71 13.79
C VAL A 26 27.33 6.56 12.77
N ILE A 27 28.42 5.82 12.57
CA ILE A 27 28.47 4.66 11.66
C ILE A 27 27.62 3.48 12.16
N PHE A 28 27.40 3.35 13.47
CA PHE A 28 26.56 2.28 14.05
C PHE A 28 25.05 2.55 14.01
N LEU A 29 24.59 3.67 13.45
CA LEU A 29 23.17 4.04 13.50
C LEU A 29 22.21 3.56 12.39
N PRO A 30 22.56 2.77 11.36
CA PRO A 30 21.55 2.20 10.49
C PRO A 30 21.17 0.77 10.93
N SER A 31 20.21 0.62 11.86
CA SER A 31 19.52 -0.65 12.04
C SER A 31 18.42 -0.78 11.00
N CYS A 32 18.71 -1.43 9.88
CA CYS A 32 17.70 -1.81 8.90
C CYS A 32 17.12 -3.16 9.32
N SER A 33 16.02 -3.16 10.07
CA SER A 33 15.25 -4.37 10.37
C SER A 33 13.94 -4.34 9.59
N THR A 34 13.68 -5.41 8.84
CA THR A 34 12.40 -5.65 8.16
C THR A 34 11.72 -6.84 8.80
N THR A 35 10.55 -6.61 9.39
CA THR A 35 9.82 -7.66 10.15
C THR A 35 8.70 -8.23 9.31
N ARG A 36 8.70 -9.55 9.11
CA ARG A 36 7.59 -10.27 8.49
C ARG A 36 6.62 -10.75 9.55
N TYR A 37 5.34 -10.46 9.37
CA TYR A 37 4.29 -11.09 10.18
C TYR A 37 4.03 -12.48 9.63
N ILE A 38 3.84 -13.45 10.52
CA ILE A 38 3.36 -14.78 10.15
C ILE A 38 1.84 -14.65 9.98
N THR A 39 1.34 -14.91 8.78
CA THR A 39 -0.08 -14.99 8.48
C THR A 39 -0.44 -16.43 8.14
N GLU A 40 -1.57 -16.92 8.65
CA GLU A 40 -2.09 -18.24 8.27
C GLU A 40 -2.69 -18.23 6.86
N THR A 41 -3.12 -17.06 6.39
CA THR A 41 -3.63 -16.82 5.04
C THR A 41 -2.56 -16.23 4.12
N LYS A 42 -2.78 -16.33 2.79
CA LYS A 42 -1.88 -15.76 1.77
C LYS A 42 -1.64 -14.26 1.94
N ARG A 43 -2.69 -13.49 2.24
CA ARG A 43 -2.65 -12.05 2.53
C ARG A 43 -3.08 -11.78 3.96
N SER A 44 -2.48 -10.78 4.60
CA SER A 44 -2.91 -10.35 5.94
C SER A 44 -4.30 -9.70 5.91
N ALA A 45 -5.02 -9.69 7.04
CA ALA A 45 -6.32 -9.02 7.12
C ALA A 45 -6.22 -7.50 6.81
N ILE A 46 -5.12 -6.86 7.21
CA ILE A 46 -4.88 -5.44 6.93
C ILE A 46 -4.66 -5.23 5.43
N GLU A 47 -3.88 -6.09 4.77
CA GLU A 47 -3.66 -6.04 3.33
C GLU A 47 -4.96 -6.24 2.54
N GLN A 48 -5.78 -7.21 2.95
CA GLN A 48 -7.10 -7.41 2.37
C GLN A 48 -7.97 -6.16 2.51
N LEU A 49 -8.05 -5.56 3.71
CA LEU A 49 -8.79 -4.32 3.94
C LEU A 49 -8.25 -3.13 3.15
N LEU A 50 -6.92 -3.00 3.03
CA LEU A 50 -6.30 -1.93 2.24
C LEU A 50 -6.71 -2.02 0.77
N LEU A 51 -6.71 -3.23 0.19
CA LEU A 51 -7.12 -3.48 -1.19
C LEU A 51 -8.61 -3.28 -1.41
N THR A 52 -9.46 -3.86 -0.55
CA THR A 52 -10.92 -3.75 -0.72
C THR A 52 -11.38 -2.32 -0.57
N LYS A 53 -10.88 -1.58 0.43
CA LYS A 53 -11.21 -0.17 0.65
C LYS A 53 -10.62 0.76 -0.41
N SER A 54 -9.49 0.43 -1.03
CA SER A 54 -8.97 1.24 -2.14
C SER A 54 -9.83 1.08 -3.38
N VAL A 55 -10.29 -0.14 -3.68
CA VAL A 55 -11.24 -0.39 -4.78
C VAL A 55 -12.56 0.34 -4.54
N GLU A 56 -13.16 0.21 -3.35
CA GLU A 56 -14.41 0.90 -3.01
C GLU A 56 -14.31 2.42 -3.21
N ARG A 57 -13.19 3.03 -2.82
CA ARG A 57 -12.94 4.46 -3.03
C ARG A 57 -12.80 4.84 -4.49
N ALA A 58 -12.07 4.05 -5.27
CA ALA A 58 -11.91 4.30 -6.69
C ALA A 58 -13.29 4.28 -7.39
N ILE A 59 -14.12 3.29 -7.07
CA ILE A 59 -15.44 3.12 -7.70
C ILE A 59 -16.47 4.14 -7.17
N GLY A 60 -16.36 4.57 -5.91
CA GLY A 60 -17.27 5.54 -5.30
C GLY A 60 -17.35 6.89 -6.05
N ASP A 61 -16.27 7.28 -6.73
CA ASP A 61 -16.18 8.54 -7.48
C ASP A 61 -16.73 8.46 -8.93
N VAL A 62 -17.33 7.32 -9.32
CA VAL A 62 -17.86 7.13 -10.67
C VAL A 62 -19.20 7.84 -10.83
N PHE A 63 -19.32 8.62 -11.91
CA PHE A 63 -20.58 9.25 -12.32
C PHE A 63 -20.92 8.88 -13.76
N TRP A 64 -22.07 8.21 -13.94
CA TRP A 64 -22.64 7.87 -15.25
C TRP A 64 -24.12 8.25 -15.30
N VAL A 65 -24.55 8.82 -16.43
CA VAL A 65 -25.90 9.35 -16.61
C VAL A 65 -26.88 8.30 -17.13
N GLU A 66 -26.41 7.25 -17.84
CA GLU A 66 -27.26 6.39 -18.70
C GLU A 66 -27.38 4.91 -18.29
N ILE A 67 -26.96 4.53 -17.08
CA ILE A 67 -26.95 3.09 -16.70
C ILE A 67 -28.23 2.57 -16.04
N LYS A 68 -29.17 3.44 -15.64
CA LYS A 68 -30.37 3.04 -14.92
C LYS A 68 -31.32 2.26 -15.82
N GLY A 69 -31.68 1.03 -15.43
CA GLY A 69 -32.58 0.13 -16.18
C GLY A 69 -31.91 -0.65 -17.32
N SER A 70 -30.69 -0.28 -17.70
CA SER A 70 -29.94 -0.93 -18.78
C SER A 70 -29.33 -2.26 -18.33
N LYS A 71 -29.26 -3.24 -19.24
CA LYS A 71 -28.56 -4.51 -18.98
C LYS A 71 -27.07 -4.34 -19.26
N ILE A 72 -26.24 -4.58 -18.25
CA ILE A 72 -24.79 -4.36 -18.32
C ILE A 72 -24.06 -5.67 -18.07
N TYR A 73 -23.19 -6.05 -19.00
CA TYR A 73 -22.18 -7.08 -18.77
C TYR A 73 -20.87 -6.43 -18.32
N ILE A 74 -20.20 -7.01 -17.34
CA ILE A 74 -18.95 -6.48 -16.79
C ILE A 74 -17.81 -7.41 -17.16
N GLU A 75 -16.79 -6.84 -17.78
CA GLU A 75 -15.51 -7.50 -18.04
C GLU A 75 -14.39 -6.71 -17.37
N THR A 76 -13.36 -7.43 -16.94
CA THR A 76 -12.20 -6.86 -16.26
C THR A 76 -10.95 -7.24 -17.02
N ALA A 77 -10.05 -6.28 -17.22
CA ALA A 77 -8.71 -6.51 -17.73
C ALA A 77 -7.72 -6.00 -16.68
N SER A 78 -6.94 -6.91 -16.10
CA SER A 78 -6.00 -6.61 -15.02
C SER A 78 -4.67 -7.32 -15.24
N LEU A 79 -3.57 -6.67 -14.84
CA LEU A 79 -2.28 -7.35 -14.67
C LEU A 79 -2.26 -8.23 -13.41
N ALA A 80 -3.15 -7.93 -12.45
CA ALA A 80 -3.34 -8.67 -11.22
C ALA A 80 -4.60 -9.54 -11.36
N THR A 81 -4.42 -10.77 -11.86
CA THR A 81 -5.51 -11.69 -12.23
C THR A 81 -6.22 -12.30 -11.02
N GLU A 82 -5.56 -12.35 -9.85
CA GLU A 82 -6.13 -12.93 -8.64
C GLU A 82 -7.30 -12.10 -8.09
N GLU A 83 -7.35 -10.81 -8.42
CA GLU A 83 -8.32 -9.84 -7.92
C GLU A 83 -9.46 -9.56 -8.89
N GLU A 84 -9.44 -10.12 -10.11
CA GLU A 84 -10.44 -9.87 -11.16
C GLU A 84 -11.86 -10.20 -10.70
N ASN A 85 -12.04 -11.33 -10.01
CA ASN A 85 -13.34 -11.73 -9.48
C ASN A 85 -13.91 -10.72 -8.48
N TYR A 86 -13.04 -10.20 -7.61
CA TYR A 86 -13.44 -9.19 -6.63
C TYR A 86 -13.79 -7.87 -7.32
N LEU A 87 -12.97 -7.41 -8.27
CA LEU A 87 -13.21 -6.20 -9.05
C LEU A 87 -14.50 -6.29 -9.86
N LYS A 88 -14.73 -7.41 -10.56
CA LYS A 88 -15.97 -7.67 -11.29
C LYS A 88 -17.15 -7.52 -10.34
N LYS A 89 -17.10 -8.16 -9.16
CA LYS A 89 -18.20 -8.10 -8.18
C LYS A 89 -18.40 -6.70 -7.58
N ALA A 90 -17.32 -5.96 -7.31
CA ALA A 90 -17.38 -4.60 -6.76
C ALA A 90 -18.02 -3.62 -7.76
N VAL A 91 -17.63 -3.70 -9.04
CA VAL A 91 -18.24 -2.89 -10.11
C VAL A 91 -19.69 -3.33 -10.34
N SER A 92 -19.99 -4.64 -10.29
CA SER A 92 -21.37 -5.14 -10.35
C SER A 92 -22.23 -4.54 -9.25
N LEU A 93 -21.74 -4.53 -8.00
CA LEU A 93 -22.44 -3.95 -6.87
C LEU A 93 -22.75 -2.48 -7.12
N TRP A 94 -21.76 -1.70 -7.55
CA TRP A 94 -21.97 -0.29 -7.86
C TRP A 94 -23.01 -0.08 -8.98
N CYS A 95 -22.96 -0.87 -10.05
CA CYS A 95 -23.97 -0.81 -11.13
C CYS A 95 -25.39 -1.12 -10.60
N LEU A 96 -25.52 -2.14 -9.75
CA LEU A 96 -26.80 -2.51 -9.12
C LEU A 96 -27.33 -1.38 -8.22
N GLU A 97 -26.47 -0.74 -7.42
CA GLU A 97 -26.84 0.40 -6.57
C GLU A 97 -27.31 1.62 -7.38
N LYS A 98 -26.84 1.76 -8.62
CA LYS A 98 -27.30 2.79 -9.56
C LYS A 98 -28.55 2.37 -10.37
N GLY A 99 -29.09 1.18 -10.11
CA GLY A 99 -30.33 0.69 -10.72
C GLY A 99 -30.14 0.08 -12.11
N ALA A 100 -28.91 -0.31 -12.48
CA ALA A 100 -28.66 -1.14 -13.66
C ALA A 100 -29.02 -2.61 -13.40
N VAL A 101 -29.16 -3.40 -14.46
CA VAL A 101 -29.34 -4.86 -14.38
C VAL A 101 -28.04 -5.53 -14.82
N VAL A 102 -27.32 -6.15 -13.89
CA VAL A 102 -26.09 -6.87 -14.24
C VAL A 102 -26.43 -8.25 -14.79
N VAL A 103 -25.93 -8.57 -15.98
CA VAL A 103 -26.14 -9.86 -16.65
C VAL A 103 -24.84 -10.66 -16.70
N GLU A 104 -24.93 -11.98 -16.56
CA GLU A 104 -23.77 -12.89 -16.65
C GLU A 104 -23.44 -13.31 -18.10
N ASP A 105 -24.39 -13.14 -19.02
CA ASP A 105 -24.24 -13.48 -20.43
C ASP A 105 -24.06 -12.20 -21.24
N LYS A 106 -22.91 -12.07 -21.91
CA LYS A 106 -22.55 -10.92 -22.76
C LYS A 106 -23.57 -10.68 -23.88
N ASN A 107 -24.25 -11.72 -24.37
CA ASN A 107 -25.24 -11.61 -25.44
C ASN A 107 -26.59 -11.02 -24.98
N LYS A 108 -26.84 -10.97 -23.67
CA LYS A 108 -28.07 -10.41 -23.10
C LYS A 108 -27.92 -8.96 -22.64
N ALA A 109 -26.74 -8.38 -22.84
CA ALA A 109 -26.41 -7.04 -22.40
C ALA A 109 -26.76 -6.00 -23.46
N ASP A 110 -27.20 -4.83 -23.02
CA ASP A 110 -27.32 -3.64 -23.87
C ASP A 110 -25.96 -2.95 -23.99
N TYR A 111 -25.21 -2.92 -22.87
CA TYR A 111 -23.88 -2.33 -22.79
C TYR A 111 -22.87 -3.25 -22.12
N ILE A 112 -21.60 -3.06 -22.46
CA ILE A 112 -20.47 -3.68 -21.78
C ILE A 112 -19.69 -2.61 -21.03
N ALA A 113 -19.52 -2.82 -19.73
CA ALA A 113 -18.62 -2.05 -18.88
C ALA A 113 -17.30 -2.79 -18.78
N SER A 114 -16.30 -2.31 -19.51
CA SER A 114 -14.94 -2.85 -19.51
C SER A 114 -14.09 -2.08 -18.51
N VAL A 115 -13.66 -2.79 -17.48
CA VAL A 115 -12.86 -2.26 -16.37
C VAL A 115 -11.39 -2.52 -16.68
N LEU A 116 -10.67 -1.45 -17.00
CA LEU A 116 -9.22 -1.49 -17.20
C LEU A 116 -8.51 -1.15 -15.90
N VAL A 117 -7.87 -2.14 -15.29
CA VAL A 117 -7.12 -1.98 -14.04
C VAL A 117 -5.67 -1.62 -14.37
N LYS A 118 -5.26 -0.41 -14.03
CA LYS A 118 -3.89 0.06 -14.23
C LYS A 118 -2.97 -0.33 -13.08
N SER A 119 -3.50 -0.28 -11.86
CA SER A 119 -2.76 -0.64 -10.66
C SER A 119 -3.71 -1.16 -9.59
N LEU A 120 -3.32 -2.23 -8.92
CA LEU A 120 -3.98 -2.75 -7.74
C LEU A 120 -2.92 -3.44 -6.88
N GLY A 121 -2.68 -2.90 -5.69
CA GLY A 121 -1.64 -3.45 -4.83
C GLY A 121 -1.51 -2.75 -3.50
N THR A 122 -0.58 -3.26 -2.69
CA THR A 122 -0.18 -2.64 -1.44
C THR A 122 1.33 -2.43 -1.39
N ASP A 123 1.73 -1.32 -0.79
CA ASP A 123 3.11 -1.02 -0.46
C ASP A 123 3.30 -1.03 1.05
N ARG A 124 4.44 -1.53 1.51
CA ARG A 124 4.78 -1.58 2.93
C ARG A 124 6.19 -1.06 3.18
N ILE A 125 6.28 -0.18 4.17
CA ILE A 125 7.54 0.34 4.69
C ILE A 125 7.51 0.15 6.21
N ASP A 126 8.44 -0.65 6.71
CA ASP A 126 8.68 -0.79 8.13
C ASP A 126 10.01 -0.13 8.49
N THR A 127 10.04 0.54 9.62
CA THR A 127 11.23 1.24 10.11
C THR A 127 11.30 1.07 11.61
N VAL A 128 12.35 0.42 12.08
CA VAL A 128 12.69 0.32 13.50
C VAL A 128 13.74 1.37 13.78
N TYR A 129 13.43 2.37 14.60
CA TYR A 129 14.37 3.43 14.98
C TYR A 129 15.19 3.03 16.19
N LEU A 130 14.55 2.37 17.16
CA LEU A 130 15.19 1.83 18.37
C LEU A 130 14.49 0.53 18.77
N GLY A 131 15.23 -0.56 18.84
CA GLY A 131 14.69 -1.86 19.17
C GLY A 131 15.68 -3.00 18.96
N ILE A 132 15.23 -4.20 19.31
CA ILE A 132 15.94 -5.45 19.05
C ILE A 132 15.19 -6.16 17.91
N PRO A 133 15.85 -6.39 16.76
CA PRO A 133 15.22 -7.08 15.64
C PRO A 133 14.96 -8.55 15.99
N SER A 134 14.06 -9.19 15.23
CA SER A 134 13.95 -10.65 15.27
C SER A 134 15.21 -11.28 14.69
N LEU A 135 15.86 -12.16 15.46
CA LEU A 135 17.06 -12.89 15.06
C LEU A 135 16.74 -14.39 14.97
N PRO A 136 17.16 -15.08 13.89
CA PRO A 136 16.97 -16.52 13.79
C PRO A 136 17.82 -17.21 14.87
N VAL A 137 17.20 -18.14 15.62
CA VAL A 137 17.92 -18.96 16.59
C VAL A 137 18.56 -20.14 15.85
N PRO A 138 19.88 -20.34 15.94
CA PRO A 138 20.56 -21.44 15.25
C PRO A 138 19.94 -22.80 15.56
N LEU A 139 19.85 -23.67 14.54
CA LEU A 139 19.45 -25.08 14.65
C LEU A 139 18.03 -25.38 15.18
N THR A 140 17.18 -24.36 15.37
CA THR A 140 15.82 -24.57 15.93
C THR A 140 14.69 -24.14 14.99
N GLY A 141 14.99 -23.39 13.93
CA GLY A 141 13.98 -22.91 12.97
C GLY A 141 13.03 -21.86 13.54
N ILE A 142 13.22 -21.43 14.79
CA ILE A 142 12.47 -20.36 15.44
C ILE A 142 13.28 -19.06 15.45
N SER A 143 12.60 -17.93 15.51
CA SER A 143 13.23 -16.62 15.63
C SER A 143 12.92 -15.98 16.99
N THR A 144 13.84 -15.16 17.49
CA THR A 144 13.61 -14.38 18.71
C THR A 144 12.47 -13.38 18.51
N PRO A 145 11.71 -13.07 19.57
CA PRO A 145 10.72 -12.01 19.50
C PRO A 145 11.40 -10.68 19.21
N GLU A 146 10.74 -9.86 18.40
CA GLU A 146 11.15 -8.50 18.12
C GLU A 146 10.64 -7.54 19.21
N ILE A 147 11.49 -6.61 19.63
CA ILE A 147 11.13 -5.56 20.59
C ILE A 147 11.38 -4.19 19.95
N ASP A 148 10.30 -3.52 19.57
CA ASP A 148 10.36 -2.16 19.01
C ASP A 148 10.02 -1.13 20.09
N ILE A 149 11.03 -0.43 20.61
CA ILE A 149 10.82 0.66 21.56
C ILE A 149 10.33 1.91 20.81
N LEU A 150 10.95 2.21 19.67
CA LEU A 150 10.60 3.30 18.78
C LEU A 150 10.60 2.81 17.33
N GLY A 151 9.48 2.94 16.64
CA GLY A 151 9.35 2.45 15.27
C GLY A 151 8.11 2.96 14.55
N SER A 152 8.08 2.77 13.23
CA SER A 152 6.90 3.00 12.41
C SER A 152 6.71 1.88 11.39
N ARG A 153 5.47 1.46 11.19
CA ARG A 153 5.05 0.50 10.17
C ARG A 153 3.96 1.14 9.36
N ARG A 154 4.22 1.38 8.08
CA ARG A 154 3.31 2.09 7.18
C ARG A 154 2.97 1.18 6.03
N GLN A 155 1.69 0.90 5.88
CA GLN A 155 1.14 0.17 4.75
C GLN A 155 0.18 1.09 3.99
N LYS A 156 0.23 1.04 2.67
CA LYS A 156 -0.65 1.79 1.78
C LYS A 156 -1.28 0.82 0.79
N GLY A 157 -2.55 1.01 0.49
CA GLY A 157 -3.20 0.38 -0.65
C GLY A 157 -3.42 1.41 -1.75
N TYR A 158 -3.23 0.99 -2.99
CA TYR A 158 -3.42 1.81 -4.17
C TYR A 158 -4.24 1.03 -5.19
N THR A 159 -5.27 1.69 -5.71
CA THR A 159 -6.05 1.21 -6.85
C THR A 159 -6.17 2.34 -7.85
N GLU A 160 -5.87 2.04 -9.10
CA GLU A 160 -6.16 2.92 -10.23
C GLU A 160 -6.81 2.09 -11.33
N LEU A 161 -7.99 2.52 -11.76
CA LEU A 161 -8.75 1.87 -12.82
C LEU A 161 -9.48 2.89 -13.68
N GLU A 162 -9.88 2.47 -14.87
CA GLU A 162 -10.75 3.22 -15.77
C GLU A 162 -11.88 2.30 -16.22
N ILE A 163 -13.07 2.84 -16.37
CA ILE A 163 -14.20 2.06 -16.86
C ILE A 163 -14.68 2.66 -18.18
N ILE A 164 -14.76 1.79 -19.19
CA ILE A 164 -15.18 2.12 -20.55
C ILE A 164 -16.53 1.46 -20.78
N LEU A 165 -17.51 2.25 -21.17
CA LEU A 165 -18.84 1.79 -21.55
C LEU A 165 -18.96 1.81 -23.07
N TYR A 166 -19.35 0.68 -23.66
CA TYR A 166 -19.62 0.57 -25.09
C TYR A 166 -20.84 -0.31 -25.36
N SER A 167 -21.50 -0.10 -26.50
CA SER A 167 -22.67 -0.87 -26.93
C SER A 167 -22.30 -2.34 -27.17
N ALA A 168 -23.07 -3.27 -26.61
CA ALA A 168 -22.81 -4.69 -26.78
C ALA A 168 -23.13 -5.18 -28.21
N SER A 169 -24.11 -4.57 -28.87
CA SER A 169 -24.55 -4.96 -30.22
C SER A 169 -23.67 -4.39 -31.33
N THR A 170 -23.21 -3.15 -31.18
CA THR A 170 -22.47 -2.43 -32.22
C THR A 170 -20.99 -2.24 -31.93
N GLY A 171 -20.55 -2.46 -30.68
CA GLY A 171 -19.17 -2.18 -30.25
C GLY A 171 -18.84 -0.68 -30.17
N GLN A 172 -19.84 0.19 -30.35
CA GLN A 172 -19.62 1.65 -30.36
C GLN A 172 -19.33 2.17 -28.96
N PHE A 173 -18.29 2.99 -28.87
CA PHE A 173 -17.94 3.72 -27.66
C PHE A 173 -19.09 4.64 -27.21
N VAL A 174 -19.44 4.57 -25.93
CA VAL A 174 -20.45 5.44 -25.32
C VAL A 174 -19.75 6.47 -24.44
N GLN A 175 -19.04 6.00 -23.42
CA GLN A 175 -18.39 6.88 -22.45
C GLN A 175 -17.18 6.20 -21.80
N LYS A 176 -16.24 6.99 -21.30
CA LYS A 176 -15.14 6.54 -20.44
C LYS A 176 -15.07 7.41 -19.19
N THR A 177 -14.76 6.81 -18.05
CA THR A 177 -14.49 7.55 -16.82
C THR A 177 -13.13 8.26 -16.88
N LYS A 178 -12.98 9.34 -16.10
CA LYS A 178 -11.63 9.79 -15.73
C LYS A 178 -10.91 8.67 -14.94
N PRO A 179 -9.58 8.71 -14.80
CA PRO A 179 -8.87 7.77 -13.92
C PRO A 179 -9.47 7.76 -12.52
N LEU A 180 -9.90 6.59 -12.08
CA LEU A 180 -10.53 6.36 -10.80
C LEU A 180 -9.46 5.87 -9.83
N ILE A 181 -9.18 6.66 -8.81
CA ILE A 181 -8.03 6.45 -7.93
C ILE A 181 -8.52 6.28 -6.49
N GLY A 182 -8.20 5.14 -5.91
CA GLY A 182 -8.45 4.83 -4.53
C GLY A 182 -7.14 4.66 -3.76
N LYS A 183 -7.01 5.40 -2.65
CA LYS A 183 -5.84 5.33 -1.77
C LYS A 183 -6.27 4.98 -0.36
N THR A 184 -5.59 4.02 0.25
CA THR A 184 -5.79 3.62 1.65
C THR A 184 -4.46 3.65 2.38
N HIS A 185 -4.51 3.84 3.70
CA HIS A 185 -3.33 3.72 4.53
C HIS A 185 -3.65 3.11 5.90
N PHE A 186 -2.70 2.33 6.40
CA PHE A 186 -2.68 1.82 7.75
C PHE A 186 -1.28 1.99 8.32
N SER A 187 -1.14 2.87 9.30
CA SER A 187 0.14 3.20 9.92
C SER A 187 0.08 2.89 11.41
N THR A 188 1.10 2.22 11.92
CA THR A 188 1.31 1.97 13.34
C THR A 188 2.64 2.59 13.74
N TYR A 189 2.60 3.49 14.70
CA TYR A 189 3.78 4.06 15.35
C TYR A 189 3.95 3.39 16.70
N LYS A 190 5.17 3.02 17.06
CA LYS A 190 5.49 2.55 18.41
C LYS A 190 6.33 3.62 19.08
N ILE A 191 5.87 4.14 20.21
CA ILE A 191 6.58 5.12 21.03
C ILE A 191 6.61 4.55 22.45
N PHE A 192 7.81 4.26 22.96
CA PHE A 192 7.99 3.59 24.26
C PHE A 192 7.11 2.35 24.41
N LEU A 193 7.16 1.44 23.43
CA LEU A 193 6.36 0.20 23.35
C LEU A 193 4.85 0.39 23.18
N ILE A 194 4.32 1.62 23.28
CA ILE A 194 2.90 1.92 23.11
C ILE A 194 2.58 2.04 21.61
N PRO A 195 1.67 1.21 21.05
CA PRO A 195 1.29 1.30 19.66
C PRO A 195 0.20 2.36 19.44
N ILE A 196 0.51 3.36 18.63
CA ILE A 196 -0.42 4.40 18.18
C ILE A 196 -0.76 4.12 16.71
N ARG A 197 -2.05 3.87 16.43
CA ARG A 197 -2.52 3.56 15.07
C ARG A 197 -3.11 4.81 14.42
N ARG A 198 -2.81 5.00 13.13
CA ARG A 198 -3.46 5.98 12.25
C ARG A 198 -3.82 5.29 10.95
N ASN A 199 -5.09 5.31 10.58
CA ASN A 199 -5.56 4.63 9.40
C ASN A 199 -6.80 5.33 8.85
N ASN A 200 -7.19 4.93 7.65
CA ASN A 200 -8.48 5.29 7.08
C ASN A 200 -9.28 4.06 6.63
N ILE A 201 -8.94 2.84 7.07
CA ILE A 201 -9.58 1.62 6.55
C ILE A 201 -10.76 1.12 7.41
N PHE A 202 -11.05 1.80 8.52
CA PHE A 202 -12.19 1.56 9.39
C PHE A 202 -13.13 2.75 9.39
#